data_AF-A0A7W3RPL6-F1
#
_entry.id   AF-A0A7W3RPL6-F1
#
_cell.length_a   1.000
_cell.length_b   1.000
_cell.length_c   1.000
_cell.angle_alpha   90.00
_cell.angle_beta   90.00
_cell.angle_gamma   90.00
#
_symmetry.space_group_name_H-M   'P 1'
#
loop_
_entity.id
_entity.type
_entity.pdbx_description
1 polymer ?
#
loop_
_entity_poly.entity_id
_entity_poly.type
_entity_poly.pdbx_seq_one_letter_code
_entity_poly.pdbx_strand_id
1 'polypeptide(L)'
;MRGPGEEGLDAARVAEVLVAGPPGRRGSGYRVGDRHVLTAAHVVAGTSAVRVRFDADRPGEWSAPARVVLSAAAADVALLEIADVPVDRTGVDPPRYAAVPDADVVLPFSAMGFPRFKLRESESGGGGGAGGTPGRYRDSCHVTGTVSVLSNRREGTLELAVAAPPADPEPHRSPWEGMSGALVWCGGAVIGLVSAHHRADGLGRLAAGRVERWYESLTAAESECLRRWAGLPQRTALGLADGIEGRHPVVGLAGLPADLPLRELAELVDALTAVPALRGGNGMGLVLDSISDRIAANSPRDPRLRMDVYGIVRTCLRYPGTLDQLLEAVRLLEGPSPEVDRVDGAAARLARFRG
;
A
#
# COMPACT_ATOMS: atom_id res chain seq x y z
N MET A 1 -25.20 4.67 -12.49
CA MET A 1 -24.48 4.72 -13.77
C MET A 1 -23.25 5.56 -13.50
N ARG A 2 -22.11 4.90 -13.28
CA ARG A 2 -20.85 5.53 -12.85
C ARG A 2 -20.17 6.18 -14.04
N GLY A 3 -19.63 7.38 -13.88
CA GLY A 3 -19.00 8.13 -14.97
C GLY A 3 -17.61 7.59 -15.33
N PRO A 4 -17.12 7.86 -16.57
CA PRO A 4 -15.72 7.59 -16.92
C PRO A 4 -14.79 8.38 -15.98
N GLY A 5 -13.93 7.69 -15.23
CA GLY A 5 -13.04 8.26 -14.20
C GLY A 5 -13.34 7.84 -12.75
N GLU A 6 -14.34 6.98 -12.50
CA GLU A 6 -14.64 6.43 -11.16
C GLU A 6 -13.85 5.15 -10.78
N GLU A 7 -13.05 4.61 -11.69
CA GLU A 7 -12.41 3.30 -11.49
C GLU A 7 -11.01 3.47 -10.87
N GLY A 8 -10.82 2.86 -9.70
CA GLY A 8 -9.54 2.80 -9.00
C GLY A 8 -8.56 1.83 -9.66
N LEU A 9 -7.86 1.05 -8.85
CA LEU A 9 -6.87 0.09 -9.35
C LEU A 9 -7.51 -0.94 -10.29
N ASP A 10 -6.98 -1.03 -11.51
CA ASP A 10 -7.29 -2.07 -12.50
C ASP A 10 -6.07 -2.99 -12.69
N ALA A 11 -6.23 -4.28 -12.40
CA ALA A 11 -5.17 -5.28 -12.47
C ALA A 11 -4.59 -5.43 -13.89
N ALA A 12 -5.39 -5.30 -14.95
CA ALA A 12 -4.94 -5.44 -16.34
C ALA A 12 -3.99 -4.32 -16.77
N ARG A 13 -3.98 -3.21 -16.03
CA ARG A 13 -3.08 -2.06 -16.24
C ARG A 13 -1.81 -2.13 -15.40
N VAL A 14 -1.68 -3.09 -14.49
CA VAL A 14 -0.49 -3.26 -13.65
C VAL A 14 0.60 -3.97 -14.46
N ALA A 15 1.76 -3.34 -14.57
CA ALA A 15 2.92 -3.84 -15.31
C ALA A 15 4.00 -4.35 -14.37
N GLU A 16 4.56 -5.53 -14.67
CA GLU A 16 5.88 -5.91 -14.19
C GLU A 16 6.92 -5.22 -15.09
N VAL A 17 7.78 -4.39 -14.49
CA VAL A 17 8.86 -3.70 -15.19
C VAL A 17 10.15 -4.52 -15.07
N LEU A 18 10.66 -4.98 -16.20
CA LEU A 18 11.80 -5.87 -16.32
C LEU A 18 12.99 -5.14 -16.94
N VAL A 19 14.04 -4.96 -16.15
CA VAL A 19 15.30 -4.34 -16.58
C VAL A 19 16.35 -5.41 -16.78
N ALA A 20 16.88 -5.50 -18.01
CA ALA A 20 17.94 -6.45 -18.35
C ALA A 20 19.27 -6.06 -17.69
N GLY A 21 20.09 -7.06 -17.38
CA GLY A 21 21.43 -6.91 -16.79
C GLY A 21 21.72 -7.96 -15.72
N PRO A 22 22.98 -8.17 -15.31
CA PRO A 22 23.33 -8.97 -14.15
C PRO A 22 23.66 -8.09 -12.93
N PRO A 23 22.93 -8.21 -11.80
CA PRO A 23 21.68 -8.96 -11.62
C PRO A 23 20.49 -8.24 -12.29
N GLY A 24 19.53 -9.02 -12.78
CA GLY A 24 18.32 -8.47 -13.42
C GLY A 24 17.49 -7.71 -12.40
N ARG A 25 17.07 -6.50 -12.73
CA ARG A 25 16.28 -5.65 -11.83
C ARG A 25 14.82 -5.69 -12.24
N ARG A 26 13.94 -5.65 -11.24
CA ARG A 26 12.50 -5.68 -11.44
C ARG A 26 11.83 -4.63 -10.58
N GLY A 27 10.74 -4.08 -11.09
CA GLY A 27 9.85 -3.17 -10.39
C GLY A 27 8.41 -3.39 -10.82
N SER A 28 7.52 -2.59 -10.26
CA SER A 28 6.13 -2.51 -10.65
C SER A 28 5.90 -1.21 -11.43
N GLY A 29 4.85 -1.18 -12.21
CA GLY A 29 4.41 0.02 -12.92
C GLY A 29 2.91 -0.05 -13.17
N TYR A 30 2.36 1.06 -13.64
CA TYR A 30 0.95 1.13 -14.01
C TYR A 30 0.80 1.83 -15.34
N ARG A 31 0.01 1.25 -16.24
CA ARG A 31 -0.29 1.82 -17.54
C ARG A 31 -1.20 3.03 -17.38
N VAL A 32 -0.71 4.21 -17.69
CA VAL A 32 -1.37 5.53 -17.49
C VAL A 32 -1.94 6.13 -18.78
N GLY A 33 -1.90 5.37 -19.87
CA GLY A 33 -2.50 5.75 -21.15
C GLY A 33 -2.29 4.65 -22.18
N ASP A 34 -2.61 4.93 -23.43
CA ASP A 34 -2.49 3.95 -24.52
C ASP A 34 -1.09 3.36 -24.65
N ARG A 35 -0.03 4.15 -24.45
CA ARG A 35 1.34 3.69 -24.67
C ARG A 35 2.28 3.97 -23.51
N HIS A 36 1.77 4.38 -22.36
CA HIS A 36 2.61 4.89 -21.28
C HIS A 36 2.44 4.12 -19.98
N VAL A 37 3.56 3.86 -19.31
CA VAL A 37 3.61 3.24 -17.97
C VAL A 37 4.35 4.17 -17.03
N LEU A 38 3.75 4.46 -15.88
CA LEU A 38 4.42 5.14 -14.77
C LEU A 38 5.12 4.09 -13.88
N THR A 39 6.33 4.38 -13.45
CA THR A 39 7.10 3.56 -12.48
C THR A 39 8.04 4.46 -11.68
N ALA A 40 8.80 3.89 -10.74
CA ALA A 40 9.79 4.64 -9.97
C ALA A 40 11.06 4.86 -10.80
N ALA A 41 11.64 6.07 -10.76
CA ALA A 41 12.82 6.39 -11.56
C ALA A 41 14.02 5.52 -11.19
N HIS A 42 14.19 5.22 -9.90
CA HIS A 42 15.29 4.36 -9.49
C HIS A 42 15.17 2.97 -10.14
N VAL A 43 13.98 2.40 -10.36
CA VAL A 43 13.79 1.07 -10.99
C VAL A 43 14.49 0.98 -12.34
N VAL A 44 14.39 2.04 -13.14
CA VAL A 44 14.95 2.10 -14.50
C VAL A 44 16.26 2.88 -14.59
N ALA A 45 16.84 3.26 -13.44
CA ALA A 45 18.10 3.98 -13.41
C ALA A 45 19.22 3.22 -14.12
N GLY A 46 19.95 3.92 -14.99
CA GLY A 46 21.08 3.38 -15.75
C GLY A 46 20.68 2.60 -17.02
N THR A 47 19.41 2.57 -17.41
CA THR A 47 18.96 1.99 -18.68
C THR A 47 18.00 2.92 -19.43
N SER A 48 17.98 2.81 -20.75
CA SER A 48 16.99 3.45 -21.63
C SER A 48 15.95 2.46 -22.17
N ALA A 49 16.18 1.15 -22.02
CA ALA A 49 15.34 0.10 -22.58
C ALA A 49 14.96 -0.91 -21.49
N VAL A 50 13.67 -1.22 -21.43
CA VAL A 50 13.06 -2.16 -20.49
C VAL A 50 12.03 -3.01 -21.21
N ARG A 51 11.58 -4.09 -20.59
CA ARG A 51 10.41 -4.84 -21.01
C ARG A 51 9.31 -4.64 -19.97
N VAL A 52 8.09 -4.40 -20.41
CA VAL A 52 6.92 -4.42 -19.55
C VAL A 52 6.11 -5.68 -19.84
N ARG A 53 5.55 -6.28 -18.79
CA ARG A 53 4.70 -7.45 -18.88
C ARG A 53 3.40 -7.22 -18.10
N PHE A 54 2.27 -7.53 -18.71
CA PHE A 54 0.94 -7.42 -18.12
C PHE A 54 0.31 -8.80 -18.00
N ASP A 55 -0.56 -8.99 -17.01
CA ASP A 55 -1.35 -10.22 -16.82
C ASP A 55 -0.53 -11.53 -16.96
N ALA A 56 0.70 -11.54 -16.43
CA ALA A 56 1.63 -12.65 -16.56
C ALA A 56 0.97 -14.00 -16.19
N ASP A 57 1.14 -15.00 -17.06
CA ASP A 57 0.62 -16.35 -16.93
C ASP A 57 -0.93 -16.42 -16.83
N ARG A 58 -1.64 -15.39 -17.32
CA ARG A 58 -3.11 -15.34 -17.45
C ARG A 58 -3.55 -15.19 -18.91
N PRO A 59 -4.83 -15.45 -19.25
CA PRO A 59 -5.33 -15.32 -20.63
C PRO A 59 -5.13 -13.92 -21.27
N GLY A 60 -4.97 -12.89 -20.44
CA GLY A 60 -4.69 -11.52 -20.88
C GLY A 60 -3.21 -11.19 -21.07
N GLU A 61 -2.29 -12.15 -20.88
CA GLU A 61 -0.85 -11.89 -20.87
C GLU A 61 -0.39 -11.23 -22.17
N TRP A 62 0.39 -10.17 -22.03
CA TRP A 62 1.20 -9.65 -23.11
C TRP A 62 2.45 -8.95 -22.57
N SER A 63 3.48 -8.90 -23.40
CA SER A 63 4.73 -8.22 -23.10
C SER A 63 5.17 -7.38 -24.27
N ALA A 64 5.79 -6.24 -24.00
CA ALA A 64 6.30 -5.36 -25.04
C ALA A 64 7.60 -4.69 -24.61
N PRO A 65 8.50 -4.37 -25.56
CA PRO A 65 9.62 -3.48 -25.30
C PRO A 65 9.08 -2.07 -24.98
N ALA A 66 9.72 -1.41 -24.02
CA ALA A 66 9.43 -0.04 -23.67
C ALA A 66 10.73 0.76 -23.51
N ARG A 67 10.66 2.05 -23.84
CA ARG A 67 11.77 3.00 -23.67
C ARG A 67 11.49 3.97 -22.54
N VAL A 68 12.52 4.35 -21.81
CA VAL A 68 12.41 5.41 -20.79
C VAL A 68 12.33 6.76 -21.52
N VAL A 69 11.17 7.42 -21.46
CA VAL A 69 10.96 8.75 -22.08
C VAL A 69 11.09 9.89 -21.08
N LEU A 70 10.98 9.58 -19.79
CA LEU A 70 11.23 10.50 -18.68
C LEU A 70 11.79 9.72 -17.50
N SER A 71 12.79 10.29 -16.82
CA SER A 71 13.33 9.78 -15.57
C SER A 71 13.67 10.94 -14.64
N ALA A 72 12.69 11.37 -13.85
CA ALA A 72 12.82 12.46 -12.89
C ALA A 72 13.35 11.91 -11.55
N ALA A 73 14.67 11.82 -11.42
CA ALA A 73 15.31 11.23 -10.23
C ALA A 73 14.95 11.98 -8.93
N ALA A 74 14.77 13.31 -8.98
CA ALA A 74 14.42 14.11 -7.80
C ALA A 74 13.01 13.80 -7.26
N ALA A 75 12.07 13.45 -8.14
CA ALA A 75 10.72 13.04 -7.75
C ALA A 75 10.60 11.51 -7.57
N ASP A 76 11.65 10.76 -7.90
CA ASP A 76 11.66 9.30 -8.07
C ASP A 76 10.56 8.75 -9.00
N VAL A 77 10.26 9.45 -10.10
CA VAL A 77 9.23 9.06 -11.08
C VAL A 77 9.82 8.90 -12.47
N ALA A 78 9.47 7.81 -13.16
CA ALA A 78 9.78 7.59 -14.56
C ALA A 78 8.52 7.28 -15.38
N LEU A 79 8.59 7.67 -16.66
CA LEU A 79 7.59 7.35 -17.66
C LEU A 79 8.23 6.50 -18.76
N LEU A 80 7.57 5.39 -19.07
CA LEU A 80 7.98 4.46 -20.11
C LEU A 80 7.01 4.56 -21.28
N GLU A 81 7.53 4.53 -22.51
CA GLU A 81 6.71 4.43 -23.73
C GLU A 81 6.84 3.02 -24.33
N ILE A 82 5.70 2.38 -24.57
CA ILE A 82 5.55 1.03 -25.11
C ILE A 82 5.52 1.09 -26.63
N ALA A 83 6.40 0.34 -27.31
CA ALA A 83 6.54 0.42 -28.77
C ALA A 83 5.42 -0.33 -29.54
N ASP A 84 4.95 -1.47 -29.03
CA ASP A 84 4.10 -2.42 -29.76
C ASP A 84 2.84 -2.79 -28.97
N VAL A 85 1.98 -1.81 -28.70
CA VAL A 85 0.71 -2.03 -27.98
C VAL A 85 -0.31 -2.72 -28.89
N PRO A 86 -0.88 -3.87 -28.48
CA PRO A 86 -1.93 -4.54 -29.25
C PRO A 86 -3.16 -3.64 -29.48
N VAL A 87 -3.77 -3.74 -30.67
CA VAL A 87 -4.88 -2.85 -31.10
C VAL A 87 -6.09 -2.97 -30.18
N ASP A 88 -6.39 -4.19 -29.73
CA ASP A 88 -7.46 -4.51 -28.77
C ASP A 88 -7.20 -3.98 -27.35
N ARG A 89 -6.01 -3.44 -27.09
CA ARG A 89 -5.60 -2.89 -25.80
C ARG A 89 -5.53 -1.38 -25.79
N THR A 90 -6.03 -0.68 -26.80
CA THR A 90 -6.09 0.80 -26.86
C THR A 90 -7.33 1.35 -26.15
N GLY A 91 -7.43 2.67 -25.99
CA GLY A 91 -8.54 3.34 -25.29
C GLY A 91 -8.36 3.39 -23.77
N VAL A 92 -7.11 3.47 -23.30
CA VAL A 92 -6.82 3.55 -21.86
C VAL A 92 -6.77 5.00 -21.42
N ASP A 93 -7.75 5.41 -20.61
CA ASP A 93 -7.77 6.73 -20.00
C ASP A 93 -6.72 6.87 -18.88
N PRO A 94 -6.08 8.04 -18.75
CA PRO A 94 -5.22 8.32 -17.61
C PRO A 94 -5.95 8.23 -16.26
N PRO A 95 -5.25 7.82 -15.19
CA PRO A 95 -5.86 7.76 -13.87
C PRO A 95 -6.13 9.16 -13.31
N ARG A 96 -7.05 9.25 -12.36
CA ARG A 96 -7.20 10.47 -11.53
C ARG A 96 -6.03 10.57 -10.55
N TYR A 97 -5.61 11.80 -10.26
CA TYR A 97 -4.60 12.11 -9.26
C TYR A 97 -5.20 13.00 -8.17
N ALA A 98 -4.75 12.81 -6.95
CA ALA A 98 -5.16 13.62 -5.81
C ALA A 98 -4.01 13.87 -4.84
N ALA A 99 -4.07 15.00 -4.14
CA ALA A 99 -3.22 15.31 -3.01
C ALA A 99 -3.75 14.67 -1.73
N VAL A 100 -2.87 14.50 -0.75
CA VAL A 100 -3.25 14.23 0.65
C VAL A 100 -3.14 15.51 1.48
N PRO A 101 -3.93 15.68 2.56
CA PRO A 101 -3.88 16.88 3.38
C PRO A 101 -2.67 16.84 4.30
N ASP A 102 -2.03 17.98 4.60
CA ASP A 102 -1.03 18.05 5.68
C ASP A 102 -1.74 18.14 7.04
N ALA A 103 -2.40 17.05 7.43
CA ALA A 103 -3.23 16.95 8.62
C ALA A 103 -3.08 15.57 9.28
N ASP A 104 -3.44 15.50 10.56
CA ASP A 104 -3.45 14.27 11.35
C ASP A 104 -4.59 13.34 10.91
N VAL A 105 -4.40 12.67 9.77
CA VAL A 105 -5.40 11.77 9.19
C VAL A 105 -4.75 10.45 8.75
N VAL A 106 -5.55 9.39 8.82
CA VAL A 106 -5.20 8.07 8.29
C VAL A 106 -6.15 7.72 7.14
N LEU A 107 -5.58 7.38 5.98
CA LEU A 107 -6.34 7.10 4.77
C LEU A 107 -6.20 5.62 4.38
N PRO A 108 -7.29 4.93 3.99
CA PRO A 108 -7.15 3.61 3.41
C PRO A 108 -6.49 3.71 2.04
N PHE A 109 -5.71 2.69 1.67
CA PHE A 109 -5.16 2.60 0.34
C PHE A 109 -5.21 1.20 -0.26
N SER A 110 -5.00 1.16 -1.56
CA SER A 110 -4.77 -0.05 -2.35
C SER A 110 -3.58 0.16 -3.27
N ALA A 111 -2.71 -0.84 -3.40
CA ALA A 111 -1.61 -0.86 -4.37
C ALA A 111 -1.42 -2.28 -4.90
N MET A 112 -0.91 -2.43 -6.11
CA MET A 112 -0.62 -3.75 -6.68
C MET A 112 0.73 -3.75 -7.37
N GLY A 113 1.51 -4.78 -7.12
CA GLY A 113 2.85 -4.93 -7.69
C GLY A 113 3.38 -6.35 -7.57
N PHE A 114 4.68 -6.51 -7.78
CA PHE A 114 5.34 -7.81 -7.86
C PHE A 114 6.50 -7.90 -6.85
N PRO A 115 6.21 -8.03 -5.55
CA PRO A 115 7.24 -8.13 -4.51
C PRO A 115 7.87 -9.52 -4.47
N ARG A 116 9.15 -9.58 -4.06
CA ARG A 116 9.96 -10.80 -4.03
C ARG A 116 9.36 -11.93 -3.20
N PHE A 117 8.68 -11.65 -2.09
CA PHE A 117 8.09 -12.71 -1.24
C PHE A 117 6.99 -13.52 -1.93
N LYS A 118 6.50 -13.06 -3.10
CA LYS A 118 5.59 -13.79 -3.98
C LYS A 118 6.31 -14.64 -5.04
N LEU A 119 7.64 -14.77 -4.96
CA LEU A 119 8.42 -15.66 -5.81
C LEU A 119 8.10 -17.12 -5.46
N ARG A 120 7.70 -17.90 -6.46
CA ARG A 120 7.36 -19.32 -6.34
C ARG A 120 8.08 -20.11 -7.41
N GLU A 121 8.26 -21.39 -7.13
CA GLU A 121 8.67 -22.37 -8.13
C GLU A 121 7.42 -22.83 -8.91
N SER A 122 7.53 -22.93 -10.22
CA SER A 122 6.50 -23.48 -11.09
C SER A 122 6.78 -24.97 -11.28
N GLU A 123 5.80 -25.81 -10.93
CA GLU A 123 5.87 -27.25 -11.13
C GLU A 123 5.69 -27.65 -12.61
N SER A 124 5.22 -26.74 -13.48
CA SER A 124 4.93 -27.04 -14.88
C SER A 124 6.11 -26.72 -15.80
N GLY A 125 7.07 -27.64 -15.86
CA GLY A 125 7.80 -27.92 -17.10
C GLY A 125 6.88 -28.72 -18.04
N GLY A 126 6.04 -28.05 -18.82
CA GLY A 126 4.98 -28.71 -19.60
C GLY A 126 5.13 -28.52 -21.11
N GLY A 127 6.04 -29.26 -21.75
CA GLY A 127 6.16 -29.28 -23.21
C GLY A 127 7.26 -30.18 -23.77
N GLY A 128 7.17 -31.49 -23.54
CA GLY A 128 7.70 -32.53 -24.45
C GLY A 128 9.20 -32.50 -24.77
N GLY A 129 10.07 -32.63 -23.78
CA GLY A 129 11.49 -32.93 -23.98
C GLY A 129 12.17 -33.17 -22.64
N ALA A 130 12.89 -34.28 -22.51
CA ALA A 130 13.65 -34.60 -21.30
C ALA A 130 14.58 -33.42 -20.94
N GLY A 131 14.39 -32.82 -19.76
CA GLY A 131 15.31 -31.81 -19.20
C GLY A 131 14.78 -30.40 -18.92
N GLY A 132 13.46 -30.16 -18.88
CA GLY A 132 12.92 -28.82 -18.54
C GLY A 132 13.19 -28.43 -17.08
N THR A 133 14.03 -27.42 -16.86
CA THR A 133 14.28 -26.81 -15.54
C THR A 133 12.98 -26.25 -14.95
N PRO A 134 12.70 -26.42 -13.64
CA PRO A 134 11.57 -25.76 -12.98
C PRO A 134 11.62 -24.25 -13.21
N GLY A 135 10.52 -23.67 -13.68
CA GLY A 135 10.40 -22.23 -13.87
C GLY A 135 10.30 -21.51 -12.52
N ARG A 136 10.79 -20.28 -12.41
CA ARG A 136 10.50 -19.39 -11.27
C ARG A 136 9.60 -18.26 -11.74
N TYR A 137 8.50 -18.03 -11.04
CA TYR A 137 7.59 -16.92 -11.32
C TYR A 137 7.33 -16.10 -10.08
N ARG A 138 7.02 -14.82 -10.26
CA ARG A 138 6.65 -13.93 -9.18
C ARG A 138 5.19 -13.57 -9.33
N ASP A 139 4.38 -13.98 -8.35
CA ASP A 139 2.96 -13.68 -8.35
C ASP A 139 2.73 -12.20 -8.04
N SER A 140 1.58 -11.69 -8.48
CA SER A 140 1.12 -10.37 -8.10
C SER A 140 0.78 -10.30 -6.61
N CYS A 141 0.99 -9.14 -6.01
CA CYS A 141 0.55 -8.81 -4.68
C CYS A 141 -0.33 -7.58 -4.76
N HIS A 142 -1.64 -7.77 -4.60
CA HIS A 142 -2.56 -6.69 -4.26
C HIS A 142 -2.48 -6.49 -2.75
N VAL A 143 -2.06 -5.31 -2.33
CA VAL A 143 -1.93 -4.91 -0.93
C VAL A 143 -2.94 -3.80 -0.63
N THR A 144 -3.59 -3.94 0.51
CA THR A 144 -4.45 -2.92 1.09
C THR A 144 -3.97 -2.61 2.50
N GLY A 145 -4.29 -1.42 2.98
CA GLY A 145 -3.91 -1.00 4.32
C GLY A 145 -4.17 0.49 4.52
N THR A 146 -3.36 1.11 5.36
CA THR A 146 -3.55 2.52 5.75
C THR A 146 -2.32 3.37 5.50
N VAL A 147 -2.57 4.66 5.26
CA VAL A 147 -1.56 5.71 5.11
C VAL A 147 -1.65 6.64 6.29
N SER A 148 -0.60 6.70 7.10
CA SER A 148 -0.45 7.71 8.16
C SER A 148 0.15 8.97 7.56
N VAL A 149 -0.68 9.99 7.29
CA VAL A 149 -0.26 11.13 6.46
C VAL A 149 0.82 12.00 7.13
N LEU A 150 0.92 12.00 8.46
CA LEU A 150 1.98 12.71 9.19
C LEU A 150 3.21 11.84 9.50
N SER A 151 3.26 10.59 9.06
CA SER A 151 4.48 9.80 9.10
C SER A 151 5.48 10.27 8.03
N ASN A 152 6.77 9.99 8.25
CA ASN A 152 7.88 10.32 7.34
C ASN A 152 7.96 11.79 6.87
N ARG A 153 7.46 12.76 7.64
CA ARG A 153 7.40 14.19 7.25
C ARG A 153 8.75 14.77 6.81
N ARG A 154 9.84 14.37 7.48
CA ARG A 154 11.20 14.83 7.16
C ARG A 154 11.64 14.34 5.78
N GLU A 155 11.41 13.07 5.47
CA GLU A 155 11.74 12.48 4.16
C GLU A 155 10.75 12.95 3.09
N GLY A 156 9.50 13.23 3.49
CA GLY A 156 8.45 13.68 2.60
C GLY A 156 7.64 12.58 1.93
N THR A 157 7.77 11.35 2.40
CA THR A 157 7.05 10.20 1.88
C THR A 157 5.72 10.00 2.63
N LEU A 158 4.85 9.16 2.08
CA LEU A 158 3.75 8.52 2.79
C LEU A 158 4.28 7.24 3.41
N GLU A 159 3.92 6.97 4.65
CA GLU A 159 4.09 5.65 5.25
C GLU A 159 2.84 4.82 4.96
N LEU A 160 3.05 3.68 4.31
CA LEU A 160 2.03 2.69 4.04
C LEU A 160 2.16 1.57 5.06
N ALA A 161 1.17 1.44 5.94
CA ALA A 161 1.05 0.30 6.84
C ALA A 161 0.33 -0.86 6.14
N VAL A 162 0.98 -2.02 6.11
CA VAL A 162 0.52 -3.23 5.40
C VAL A 162 0.70 -4.46 6.27
N ALA A 163 -0.02 -5.53 5.93
CA ALA A 163 0.21 -6.83 6.55
C ALA A 163 1.64 -7.27 6.21
N ALA A 164 2.43 -7.56 7.25
CA ALA A 164 3.80 -7.99 7.06
C ALA A 164 3.85 -9.31 6.28
N PRO A 165 4.79 -9.49 5.35
CA PRO A 165 5.05 -10.78 4.73
C PRO A 165 5.31 -11.85 5.80
N PRO A 166 4.77 -13.07 5.65
CA PRO A 166 4.83 -14.11 6.69
C PRO A 166 6.24 -14.67 6.92
N ALA A 167 7.16 -14.46 5.98
CA ALA A 167 8.55 -14.91 6.10
C ALA A 167 9.51 -13.96 5.39
N ASP A 168 10.70 -13.84 5.96
CA ASP A 168 11.83 -13.13 5.37
C ASP A 168 13.09 -14.01 5.38
N PRO A 169 13.21 -14.94 4.42
CA PRO A 169 14.28 -15.92 4.40
C PRO A 169 15.64 -15.34 3.98
N GLU A 170 15.67 -14.12 3.41
CA GLU A 170 16.88 -13.48 2.86
C GLU A 170 17.17 -12.14 3.57
N PRO A 171 17.96 -12.13 4.67
CA PRO A 171 18.13 -10.94 5.52
C PRO A 171 18.76 -9.73 4.80
N HIS A 172 19.46 -9.96 3.69
CA HIS A 172 20.12 -8.91 2.90
C HIS A 172 19.28 -8.38 1.74
N ARG A 173 18.10 -8.95 1.50
CA ARG A 173 17.18 -8.46 0.47
C ARG A 173 15.85 -8.10 1.09
N SER A 174 15.16 -7.16 0.47
CA SER A 174 13.83 -6.83 0.92
C SER A 174 12.83 -7.87 0.38
N PRO A 175 11.90 -8.39 1.22
CA PRO A 175 10.80 -9.21 0.73
C PRO A 175 9.89 -8.42 -0.23
N TRP A 176 9.85 -7.09 -0.10
CA TRP A 176 9.11 -6.16 -0.95
C TRP A 176 9.85 -5.73 -2.22
N GLU A 177 11.05 -6.22 -2.46
CA GLU A 177 11.79 -5.88 -3.67
C GLU A 177 10.98 -6.21 -4.94
N GLY A 178 10.78 -5.21 -5.78
CA GLY A 178 9.92 -5.27 -6.96
C GLY A 178 8.55 -4.60 -6.78
N MET A 179 8.17 -4.22 -5.56
CA MET A 179 6.97 -3.41 -5.30
C MET A 179 7.14 -1.95 -5.73
N SER A 180 8.37 -1.42 -5.73
CA SER A 180 8.68 -0.05 -6.16
C SER A 180 8.14 0.23 -7.56
N GLY A 181 7.48 1.38 -7.70
CA GLY A 181 6.79 1.81 -8.92
C GLY A 181 5.30 1.42 -8.98
N ALA A 182 4.77 0.69 -7.99
CA ALA A 182 3.33 0.48 -7.85
C ALA A 182 2.62 1.80 -7.47
N LEU A 183 1.51 2.11 -8.12
CA LEU A 183 0.67 3.25 -7.75
C LEU A 183 -0.08 2.98 -6.45
N VAL A 184 -0.19 4.02 -5.61
CA VAL A 184 -0.96 4.03 -4.36
C VAL A 184 -2.27 4.75 -4.59
N TRP A 185 -3.38 4.04 -4.38
CA TRP A 185 -4.74 4.51 -4.65
C TRP A 185 -5.50 4.79 -3.37
N CYS A 186 -6.22 5.90 -3.30
CA CYS A 186 -7.20 6.23 -2.26
C CYS A 186 -8.41 6.89 -2.91
N GLY A 187 -9.62 6.42 -2.61
CA GLY A 187 -10.86 7.02 -3.15
C GLY A 187 -10.94 7.02 -4.69
N GLY A 188 -10.32 6.02 -5.36
CA GLY A 188 -10.27 5.96 -6.82
C GLY A 188 -9.24 6.89 -7.48
N ALA A 189 -8.48 7.66 -6.70
CA ALA A 189 -7.41 8.52 -7.20
C ALA A 189 -6.03 8.03 -6.75
N VAL A 190 -5.02 8.30 -7.57
CA VAL A 190 -3.60 8.07 -7.26
C VAL A 190 -3.14 9.17 -6.33
N ILE A 191 -2.66 8.78 -5.15
CA ILE A 191 -2.10 9.68 -4.11
C ILE A 191 -0.58 9.55 -3.97
N GLY A 192 0.00 8.50 -4.55
CA GLY A 192 1.44 8.28 -4.48
C GLY A 192 1.95 7.12 -5.33
N LEU A 193 3.25 6.88 -5.22
CA LEU A 193 3.99 5.83 -5.90
C LEU A 193 4.92 5.15 -4.90
N VAL A 194 4.84 3.83 -4.74
CA VAL A 194 5.74 3.09 -3.83
C VAL A 194 7.18 3.30 -4.28
N SER A 195 8.03 3.80 -3.38
CA SER A 195 9.42 4.12 -3.68
C SER A 195 10.38 3.18 -2.96
N ALA A 196 10.18 2.95 -1.67
CA ALA A 196 11.14 2.22 -0.85
C ALA A 196 10.49 1.35 0.22
N HIS A 197 11.31 0.46 0.79
CA HIS A 197 11.05 -0.23 2.03
C HIS A 197 12.30 -0.11 2.90
N HIS A 198 12.19 0.71 3.95
CA HIS A 198 13.22 0.84 4.97
C HIS A 198 13.04 -0.29 5.97
N ARG A 199 13.84 -1.35 5.89
CA ARG A 199 13.68 -2.54 6.77
C ARG A 199 13.65 -2.21 8.27
N ALA A 200 14.30 -1.13 8.68
CA ALA A 200 14.33 -0.68 10.07
C ALA A 200 12.95 -0.21 10.58
N ASP A 201 12.05 0.21 9.68
CA ASP A 201 10.68 0.62 10.00
C ASP A 201 9.75 -0.60 10.18
N GLY A 202 10.23 -1.80 9.82
CA GLY A 202 9.51 -3.07 9.94
C GLY A 202 8.95 -3.58 8.61
N LEU A 203 8.75 -4.89 8.52
CA LEU A 203 8.30 -5.55 7.28
C LEU A 203 6.87 -5.19 6.84
N GLY A 204 6.10 -4.55 7.72
CA GLY A 204 4.76 -4.04 7.44
C GLY A 204 4.72 -2.54 7.13
N ARG A 205 5.85 -1.91 6.78
CA ARG A 205 5.95 -0.48 6.46
C ARG A 205 6.60 -0.29 5.10
N LEU A 206 5.95 0.45 4.21
CA LEU A 206 6.50 0.88 2.91
C LEU A 206 6.47 2.40 2.83
N ALA A 207 7.41 2.96 2.08
CA ALA A 207 7.42 4.39 1.76
C ALA A 207 6.89 4.62 0.33
N ALA A 208 6.09 5.66 0.16
CA ALA A 208 5.64 6.11 -1.15
C ALA A 208 5.89 7.61 -1.36
N GLY A 209 6.34 7.98 -2.56
CA GLY A 209 6.41 9.37 -2.97
C GLY A 209 5.02 9.98 -3.11
N ARG A 210 4.85 11.23 -2.64
CA ARG A 210 3.60 11.99 -2.69
C ARG A 210 3.40 12.66 -4.04
N VAL A 211 2.21 12.52 -4.62
CA VAL A 211 1.89 13.16 -5.91
C VAL A 211 2.06 14.68 -5.83
N GLU A 212 1.60 15.33 -4.76
CA GLU A 212 1.69 16.78 -4.60
C GLU A 212 3.14 17.30 -4.50
N ARG A 213 4.08 16.45 -4.05
CA ARG A 213 5.49 16.82 -3.95
C ARG A 213 6.24 16.68 -5.27
N TRP A 214 5.70 15.95 -6.25
CA TRP A 214 6.31 15.90 -7.59
C TRP A 214 6.45 17.30 -8.19
N TYR A 215 5.47 18.19 -7.98
CA TYR A 215 5.51 19.57 -8.48
C TYR A 215 6.62 20.44 -7.90
N GLU A 216 7.22 20.02 -6.78
CA GLU A 216 8.35 20.74 -6.16
C GLU A 216 9.68 20.32 -6.78
N SER A 217 9.74 19.14 -7.40
CA SER A 217 10.97 18.50 -7.87
C SER A 217 11.04 18.35 -9.39
N LEU A 218 9.89 18.34 -10.08
CA LEU A 218 9.83 18.25 -11.54
C LEU A 218 10.21 19.59 -12.18
N THR A 219 11.03 19.52 -13.22
CA THR A 219 11.22 20.62 -14.16
C THR A 219 9.93 20.89 -14.97
N ALA A 220 9.88 22.03 -15.65
CA ALA A 220 8.75 22.38 -16.51
C ALA A 220 8.54 21.35 -17.65
N ALA A 221 9.63 20.84 -18.24
CA ALA A 221 9.58 19.85 -19.30
C ALA A 221 9.10 18.48 -18.79
N GLU A 222 9.58 18.05 -17.62
CA GLU A 222 9.13 16.80 -17.00
C GLU A 222 7.66 16.88 -16.60
N SER A 223 7.23 18.01 -16.04
CA SER A 223 5.83 18.27 -15.71
C SER A 223 4.95 18.22 -16.95
N GLU A 224 5.35 18.85 -18.06
CA GLU A 224 4.61 18.80 -19.33
C GLU A 224 4.51 17.37 -19.89
N CYS A 225 5.59 16.60 -19.81
CA CYS A 225 5.60 15.20 -20.24
C CYS A 225 4.60 14.36 -19.44
N LEU A 226 4.59 14.48 -18.10
CA LEU A 226 3.63 13.78 -17.25
C LEU A 226 2.19 14.25 -17.45
N ARG A 227 1.96 15.56 -17.65
CA ARG A 227 0.61 16.07 -17.99
C ARG A 227 0.09 15.44 -19.28
N ARG A 228 0.92 15.47 -20.32
CA ARG A 228 0.53 15.04 -21.66
C ARG A 228 0.28 13.53 -21.75
N TRP A 229 1.09 12.74 -21.07
CA TRP A 229 1.14 11.29 -21.31
C TRP A 229 0.70 10.44 -20.13
N ALA A 230 0.71 10.99 -18.92
CA ALA A 230 0.22 10.31 -17.73
C ALA A 230 -1.05 10.95 -17.15
N GLY A 231 -1.54 12.07 -17.71
CA GLY A 231 -2.74 12.76 -17.24
C GLY A 231 -2.57 13.44 -15.89
N LEU A 232 -1.33 13.71 -15.46
CA LEU A 232 -1.09 14.51 -14.26
C LEU A 232 -1.77 15.89 -14.43
N PRO A 233 -2.57 16.38 -13.48
CA PRO A 233 -3.22 17.68 -13.63
C PRO A 233 -2.22 18.83 -13.47
N GLN A 234 -2.69 20.07 -13.67
CA GLN A 234 -1.96 21.23 -13.16
C GLN A 234 -2.03 21.24 -11.62
N ARG A 235 -1.03 21.81 -10.94
CA ARG A 235 -0.99 21.90 -9.47
C ARG A 235 -2.26 22.54 -8.89
N THR A 236 -2.80 23.56 -9.55
CA THR A 236 -4.03 24.26 -9.14
C THR A 236 -5.31 23.43 -9.30
N ALA A 237 -5.28 22.37 -10.13
CA ALA A 237 -6.39 21.46 -10.37
C ALA A 237 -6.25 20.14 -9.58
N LEU A 238 -5.18 19.98 -8.79
CA LEU A 238 -4.99 18.81 -7.93
C LEU A 238 -5.86 18.95 -6.69
N GLY A 239 -7.00 18.25 -6.69
CA GLY A 239 -7.89 18.16 -5.53
C GLY A 239 -7.36 17.24 -4.44
N LEU A 240 -7.99 17.28 -3.27
CA LEU A 240 -7.77 16.29 -2.21
C LEU A 240 -8.45 14.97 -2.55
N ALA A 241 -7.91 13.85 -2.05
CA ALA A 241 -8.48 12.53 -2.29
C ALA A 241 -9.90 12.40 -1.72
N ASP A 242 -10.79 11.76 -2.48
CA ASP A 242 -12.17 11.51 -2.05
C ASP A 242 -12.21 10.64 -0.78
N GLY A 243 -13.15 10.91 0.14
CA GLY A 243 -13.27 10.19 1.42
C GLY A 243 -12.41 10.74 2.56
N ILE A 244 -11.86 11.95 2.42
CA ILE A 244 -11.27 12.73 3.52
C ILE A 244 -12.38 13.48 4.29
N GLU A 245 -13.46 13.87 3.63
CA GLU A 245 -14.60 14.55 4.26
C GLU A 245 -15.35 13.57 5.18
N GLY A 246 -15.24 13.80 6.50
CA GLY A 246 -15.92 13.01 7.53
C GLY A 246 -15.07 11.97 8.26
N ARG A 247 -13.80 11.75 7.87
CA ARG A 247 -12.91 10.85 8.61
C ARG A 247 -12.25 11.58 9.79
N HIS A 248 -12.45 11.02 10.98
CA HIS A 248 -11.91 11.59 12.21
C HIS A 248 -10.37 11.50 12.21
N PRO A 249 -9.68 12.55 12.69
CA PRO A 249 -8.23 12.47 12.90
C PRO A 249 -7.91 11.28 13.80
N VAL A 250 -6.85 10.53 13.48
CA VAL A 250 -6.41 9.41 14.32
C VAL A 250 -5.74 9.99 15.54
N VAL A 251 -6.57 10.25 16.55
CA VAL A 251 -6.06 10.71 17.84
C VAL A 251 -5.30 9.56 18.47
N GLY A 252 -3.99 9.72 18.63
CA GLY A 252 -3.19 8.69 19.31
C GLY A 252 -3.72 8.38 20.73
N LEU A 253 -3.34 7.26 21.29
CA LEU A 253 -3.80 6.79 22.61
C LEU A 253 -2.64 6.48 23.56
N ALA A 254 -1.40 6.64 23.11
CA ALA A 254 -0.18 6.43 23.89
C ALA A 254 -0.10 7.19 25.23
N GLY A 255 -0.85 8.30 25.38
CA GLY A 255 -0.89 9.12 26.60
C GLY A 255 -2.02 8.77 27.58
N LEU A 256 -2.78 7.71 27.34
CA LEU A 256 -3.88 7.32 28.24
C LEU A 256 -3.39 6.67 29.54
N PRO A 257 -4.07 6.91 30.68
CA PRO A 257 -3.77 6.21 31.93
C PRO A 257 -3.96 4.70 31.82
N ALA A 258 -3.02 3.92 32.35
CA ALA A 258 -3.10 2.46 32.35
C ALA A 258 -4.29 1.90 33.15
N ASP A 259 -4.79 2.68 34.11
CA ASP A 259 -5.84 2.33 35.07
C ASP A 259 -7.22 2.91 34.72
N LEU A 260 -7.43 3.36 33.47
CA LEU A 260 -8.71 3.89 32.99
C LEU A 260 -9.91 3.03 33.45
N PRO A 261 -11.00 3.62 33.97
CA PRO A 261 -12.11 2.84 34.49
C PRO A 261 -12.82 2.06 33.37
N LEU A 262 -13.37 0.89 33.70
CA LEU A 262 -14.04 0.00 32.75
C LEU A 262 -15.09 0.71 31.89
N ARG A 263 -15.85 1.64 32.49
CA ARG A 263 -16.90 2.41 31.80
C ARG A 263 -16.37 3.21 30.61
N GLU A 264 -15.13 3.71 30.68
CA GLU A 264 -14.53 4.51 29.60
C GLU A 264 -14.06 3.61 28.46
N LEU A 265 -13.68 2.37 28.77
CA LEU A 265 -13.24 1.38 27.77
C LEU A 265 -14.41 0.66 27.11
N ALA A 266 -15.61 0.69 27.72
CA ALA A 266 -16.75 -0.10 27.29
C ALA A 266 -17.11 0.15 25.82
N GLU A 267 -17.15 1.41 25.40
CA GLU A 267 -17.51 1.75 24.02
C GLU A 267 -16.49 1.27 22.99
N LEU A 268 -15.19 1.39 23.30
CA LEU A 268 -14.13 0.90 22.42
C LEU A 268 -14.13 -0.63 22.33
N VAL A 269 -14.30 -1.32 23.47
CA VAL A 269 -14.42 -2.78 23.52
C VAL A 269 -15.61 -3.27 22.71
N ASP A 270 -16.72 -2.54 22.72
CA ASP A 270 -17.94 -2.91 22.02
C ASP A 270 -17.81 -2.72 20.53
N ALA A 271 -17.18 -1.61 20.13
CA ALA A 271 -16.82 -1.38 18.74
C ALA A 271 -15.86 -2.47 18.22
N LEU A 272 -14.81 -2.81 18.98
CA LEU A 272 -13.84 -3.87 18.62
C LEU A 272 -14.51 -5.26 18.55
N THR A 273 -15.38 -5.60 19.50
CA THR A 273 -16.15 -6.86 19.49
C THR A 273 -17.05 -6.98 18.26
N ALA A 274 -17.49 -5.84 17.72
CA ALA A 274 -18.31 -5.80 16.52
C ALA A 274 -17.51 -6.03 15.22
N VAL A 275 -16.17 -5.93 15.23
CA VAL A 275 -15.33 -6.11 14.03
C VAL A 275 -15.27 -7.59 13.61
N PRO A 276 -15.64 -7.95 12.37
CA PRO A 276 -15.57 -9.31 11.84
C PRO A 276 -14.21 -9.98 12.01
N ALA A 277 -13.10 -9.29 11.70
CA ALA A 277 -11.75 -9.80 11.87
C ALA A 277 -11.43 -10.25 13.30
N LEU A 278 -12.07 -9.66 14.32
CA LEU A 278 -11.86 -10.01 15.73
C LEU A 278 -12.77 -11.13 16.21
N ARG A 279 -13.84 -11.48 15.49
CA ARG A 279 -14.80 -12.52 15.92
C ARG A 279 -14.29 -13.95 15.73
N GLY A 280 -13.34 -14.16 14.81
CA GLY A 280 -12.75 -15.47 14.53
C GLY A 280 -11.40 -15.65 15.22
N GLY A 281 -11.11 -16.85 15.74
CA GLY A 281 -9.84 -17.16 16.41
C GLY A 281 -8.60 -16.91 15.53
N ASN A 282 -8.71 -17.15 14.21
CA ASN A 282 -7.62 -16.92 13.27
C ASN A 282 -7.36 -15.42 13.03
N GLY A 283 -8.41 -14.60 12.95
CA GLY A 283 -8.26 -13.16 12.71
C GLY A 283 -7.74 -12.41 13.94
N MET A 284 -8.20 -12.78 15.14
CA MET A 284 -7.64 -12.28 16.39
C MET A 284 -6.15 -12.63 16.54
N GLY A 285 -5.75 -13.84 16.13
CA GLY A 285 -4.34 -14.25 16.09
C GLY A 285 -3.49 -13.32 15.21
N LEU A 286 -3.93 -13.08 13.97
CA LEU A 286 -3.24 -12.19 13.03
C LEU A 286 -3.12 -10.75 13.54
N VAL A 287 -4.16 -10.23 14.21
CA VAL A 287 -4.11 -8.90 14.84
C VAL A 287 -3.02 -8.85 15.91
N LEU A 288 -2.95 -9.87 16.77
CA LEU A 288 -2.00 -9.90 17.88
C LEU A 288 -0.55 -10.10 17.40
N ASP A 289 -0.35 -10.91 16.37
CA ASP A 289 0.95 -11.09 15.71
C ASP A 289 1.43 -9.79 15.02
N SER A 290 0.50 -8.88 14.68
CA SER A 290 0.79 -7.63 13.99
C SER A 290 1.13 -6.46 14.93
N ILE A 291 0.97 -6.59 16.25
CA ILE A 291 1.18 -5.50 17.21
C ILE A 291 2.46 -5.64 18.04
N SER A 292 2.56 -6.71 18.83
CA SER A 292 3.67 -6.94 19.76
C SER A 292 3.53 -8.31 20.42
N ASP A 293 4.61 -9.11 20.34
CA ASP A 293 4.74 -10.40 21.04
C ASP A 293 4.49 -10.28 22.55
N ARG A 294 4.79 -9.11 23.13
CA ARG A 294 4.57 -8.84 24.56
C ARG A 294 3.07 -8.79 24.90
N ILE A 295 2.24 -8.25 24.03
CA ILE A 295 0.78 -8.21 24.24
C ILE A 295 0.20 -9.61 24.11
N ALA A 296 0.58 -10.35 23.07
CA ALA A 296 0.13 -11.72 22.85
C ALA A 296 0.47 -12.64 24.05
N ALA A 297 1.66 -12.48 24.63
CA ALA A 297 2.12 -13.27 25.77
C ALA A 297 1.50 -12.88 27.12
N ASN A 298 1.05 -11.62 27.30
CA ASN A 298 0.58 -11.10 28.59
C ASN A 298 -0.92 -10.81 28.66
N SER A 299 -1.64 -10.93 27.55
CA SER A 299 -3.09 -10.73 27.52
C SER A 299 -3.81 -11.97 28.05
N PRO A 300 -4.60 -11.86 29.15
CA PRO A 300 -5.41 -12.96 29.63
C PRO A 300 -6.42 -13.38 28.56
N ARG A 301 -6.47 -14.67 28.22
CA ARG A 301 -7.41 -15.21 27.24
C ARG A 301 -8.73 -15.63 27.89
N ASP A 302 -9.85 -15.20 27.31
CA ASP A 302 -11.19 -15.60 27.75
C ASP A 302 -12.00 -16.15 26.55
N PRO A 303 -12.74 -17.26 26.70
CA PRO A 303 -13.57 -17.80 25.61
C PRO A 303 -14.70 -16.85 25.17
N ARG A 304 -15.07 -15.86 25.98
CA ARG A 304 -16.06 -14.85 25.64
C ARG A 304 -15.35 -13.68 24.97
N LEU A 305 -15.61 -13.47 23.68
CA LEU A 305 -14.96 -12.45 22.84
C LEU A 305 -14.86 -11.07 23.50
N ARG A 306 -15.95 -10.57 24.10
CA ARG A 306 -15.96 -9.26 24.78
C ARG A 306 -14.96 -9.19 25.95
N MET A 307 -14.83 -10.28 26.71
CA MET A 307 -13.90 -10.37 27.83
C MET A 307 -12.45 -10.51 27.35
N ASP A 308 -12.23 -11.24 26.24
CA ASP A 308 -10.92 -11.38 25.60
C ASP A 308 -10.42 -10.03 25.07
N VAL A 309 -11.26 -9.34 24.29
CA VAL A 309 -10.98 -7.99 23.76
C VAL A 309 -10.71 -7.01 24.90
N TYR A 310 -11.49 -7.06 25.97
CA TYR A 310 -11.24 -6.23 27.15
C TYR A 310 -9.86 -6.51 27.79
N GLY A 311 -9.49 -7.79 27.94
CA GLY A 311 -8.19 -8.21 28.45
C GLY A 311 -7.04 -7.70 27.58
N ILE A 312 -7.19 -7.77 26.26
CA ILE A 312 -6.22 -7.26 25.28
C ILE A 312 -6.10 -5.74 25.40
N VAL A 313 -7.20 -4.98 25.34
CA VAL A 313 -7.20 -3.51 25.46
C VAL A 313 -6.56 -3.06 26.78
N ARG A 314 -6.88 -3.74 27.89
CA ARG A 314 -6.24 -3.47 29.20
C ARG A 314 -4.75 -3.72 29.19
N THR A 315 -4.31 -4.77 28.52
CA THR A 315 -2.90 -5.09 28.38
C THR A 315 -2.22 -4.02 27.54
N CYS A 316 -2.84 -3.59 26.44
CA CYS A 316 -2.31 -2.52 25.59
C CYS A 316 -2.12 -1.20 26.37
N LEU A 317 -3.05 -0.83 27.26
CA LEU A 317 -2.91 0.38 28.08
C LEU A 317 -1.71 0.33 29.06
N ARG A 318 -1.20 -0.86 29.41
CA ARG A 318 0.01 -1.01 30.24
C ARG A 318 1.30 -0.80 29.46
N TYR A 319 1.24 -0.86 28.13
CA TYR A 319 2.39 -0.72 27.24
C TYR A 319 2.15 0.44 26.28
N PRO A 320 2.69 1.64 26.55
CA PRO A 320 2.45 2.84 25.75
C PRO A 320 2.62 2.60 24.24
N GLY A 321 1.66 3.09 23.45
CA GLY A 321 1.65 2.96 21.99
C GLY A 321 1.10 1.64 21.44
N THR A 322 0.95 0.59 22.26
CA THR A 322 0.43 -0.70 21.75
C THR A 322 -1.08 -0.70 21.49
N LEU A 323 -1.84 0.21 22.12
CA LEU A 323 -3.26 0.40 21.78
C LEU A 323 -3.40 1.04 20.39
N ASP A 324 -2.52 1.98 20.04
CA ASP A 324 -2.49 2.57 18.70
C ASP A 324 -2.16 1.50 17.64
N GLN A 325 -1.19 0.63 17.93
CA GLN A 325 -0.86 -0.53 17.07
C GLN A 325 -2.04 -1.49 16.91
N LEU A 326 -2.81 -1.75 17.98
CA LEU A 326 -4.02 -2.58 17.91
C LEU A 326 -5.06 -1.99 16.96
N LEU A 327 -5.35 -0.69 17.09
CA LEU A 327 -6.30 -0.03 16.20
C LEU A 327 -5.80 0.00 14.76
N GLU A 328 -4.50 0.20 14.54
CA GLU A 328 -3.87 0.12 13.23
C GLU A 328 -4.00 -1.27 12.61
N ALA A 329 -3.71 -2.34 13.36
CA ALA A 329 -3.84 -3.72 12.90
C ALA A 329 -5.29 -4.07 12.56
N VAL A 330 -6.26 -3.57 13.33
CA VAL A 330 -7.70 -3.74 13.06
C VAL A 330 -8.10 -3.03 11.76
N ARG A 331 -7.69 -1.76 11.56
CA ARG A 331 -7.95 -1.02 10.32
C ARG A 331 -7.36 -1.71 9.10
N LEU A 332 -6.15 -2.24 9.26
CA LEU A 332 -5.41 -2.94 8.22
C LEU A 332 -6.10 -4.24 7.78
N LEU A 333 -6.53 -5.06 8.74
CA LEU A 333 -7.10 -6.38 8.45
C LEU A 333 -8.57 -6.32 8.02
N GLU A 334 -9.34 -5.40 8.58
CA GLU A 334 -10.76 -5.25 8.23
C GLU A 334 -10.96 -4.36 7.00
N GLY A 335 -10.08 -3.38 6.77
CA GLY A 335 -10.28 -2.36 5.74
C GLY A 335 -11.42 -1.39 6.07
N PRO A 336 -11.86 -0.56 5.10
CA PRO A 336 -12.94 0.41 5.33
C PRO A 336 -14.28 -0.27 5.59
N SER A 337 -14.84 -0.12 6.79
CA SER A 337 -16.13 -0.67 7.18
C SER A 337 -16.85 0.21 8.22
N PRO A 338 -18.19 0.13 8.32
CA PRO A 338 -18.95 0.81 9.37
C PRO A 338 -18.52 0.41 10.80
N GLU A 339 -17.96 -0.79 10.96
CA GLU A 339 -17.37 -1.28 12.20
C GLU A 339 -16.09 -0.53 12.55
N VAL A 340 -15.19 -0.35 11.58
CA VAL A 340 -13.95 0.41 11.76
C VAL A 340 -14.26 1.88 12.04
N ASP A 341 -15.23 2.49 11.36
CA ASP A 341 -15.66 3.87 11.64
C ASP A 341 -16.17 4.03 13.09
N ARG A 342 -16.87 3.02 13.62
CA ARG A 342 -17.31 2.98 15.03
C ARG A 342 -16.13 2.86 15.99
N VAL A 343 -15.13 2.03 15.67
CA VAL A 343 -13.89 1.90 16.45
C VAL A 343 -13.16 3.24 16.51
N ASP A 344 -13.01 3.92 15.38
CA ASP A 344 -12.35 5.23 15.30
C ASP A 344 -13.10 6.30 16.09
N GLY A 345 -14.43 6.32 15.99
CA GLY A 345 -15.26 7.22 16.80
C GLY A 345 -15.11 6.98 18.31
N ALA A 346 -15.07 5.71 18.75
CA ALA A 346 -14.88 5.36 20.15
C ALA A 346 -13.47 5.73 20.65
N ALA A 347 -12.43 5.48 19.84
CA ALA A 347 -11.06 5.88 20.12
C ALA A 347 -10.91 7.40 20.27
N ALA A 348 -11.52 8.19 19.38
CA ALA A 348 -11.49 9.65 19.45
C ALA A 348 -12.18 10.21 20.71
N ARG A 349 -13.25 9.56 21.19
CA ARG A 349 -13.88 9.91 22.48
C ARG A 349 -12.97 9.55 23.66
N LEU A 350 -12.36 8.37 23.62
CA LEU A 350 -11.44 7.92 24.66
C LEU A 350 -10.20 8.83 24.78
N ALA A 351 -9.71 9.35 23.66
CA ALA A 351 -8.57 10.24 23.65
C ALA A 351 -8.78 11.57 24.42
N ARG A 352 -10.04 11.92 24.75
CA ARG A 352 -10.34 13.08 25.61
C ARG A 352 -9.86 12.92 27.06
N PHE A 353 -9.53 11.69 27.47
CA PHE A 353 -8.96 11.39 28.79
C PHE A 353 -7.44 11.48 28.83
N ARG A 354 -6.80 11.98 27.76
CA ARG A 354 -5.41 12.44 27.80
C ARG A 354 -5.33 13.62 28.78
N GLY A 355 -4.72 13.39 29.93
CA GLY A 355 -4.49 14.42 30.95
C GLY A 355 -3.64 15.57 30.45
#